data_AF-A0AAD1XNN5-F1
#
_entry.id   AF-A0AAD1XNN5-F1
#
_cell.length_a   1.000
_cell.length_b   1.000
_cell.length_c   1.000
_cell.angle_alpha   90.00
_cell.angle_beta   90.00
_cell.angle_gamma   90.00
#
_symmetry.space_group_name_H-M   'P 1'
#
loop_
_entity.id
_entity.type
_entity.pdbx_description
1 polymer ?
#
loop_
_entity_poly.entity_id
_entity_poly.type
_entity_poly.pdbx_seq_one_letter_code
_entity_poly.pdbx_strand_id
1 'polypeptide(L)'
;MEQTNSEDSFSDKDNHTCVLCYQEKTIFAHPVVCQHLPNICFECMYLYLIKSKKRVCPYCRNSFDHLWYLSPYTQVVDEVEIDDIGSLFKHLNNLSIKVTVQNKKIKKALEEAYEPICKECDVLFPNIEELKEHMHETHGKIACSFCQGDETIATELHYFSLQKLRKHQSEKVKGKTRHPTCNFCNRIFENEIKYMQHIKKDHFYCNLCHHTSKKYIFGSLKSYNDHILKLHEEDLKSKKLDLTCITIKTLCKNYLLRSDLPSTSLDKYFKEMIKPHDV
;
A
#
# COMPACT_ATOMS: atom_id res chain seq x y z
N MET A 1 -4.60 -45.38 -22.60
CA MET A 1 -3.93 -44.31 -23.38
C MET A 1 -5.03 -43.63 -24.18
N GLU A 2 -5.66 -42.62 -23.60
CA GLU A 2 -6.59 -41.73 -24.30
C GLU A 2 -5.97 -40.34 -24.19
N GLN A 3 -5.37 -39.89 -25.29
CA GLN A 3 -4.94 -38.51 -25.45
C GLN A 3 -6.11 -37.74 -26.04
N THR A 4 -6.78 -36.94 -25.22
CA THR A 4 -7.71 -35.92 -25.67
C THR A 4 -6.92 -34.66 -26.02
N ASN A 5 -6.69 -34.43 -27.31
CA ASN A 5 -6.35 -33.11 -27.84
C ASN A 5 -7.57 -32.20 -27.67
N SER A 6 -7.48 -31.24 -26.76
CA SER A 6 -8.33 -30.04 -26.76
C SER A 6 -7.49 -28.92 -27.33
N GLU A 7 -7.62 -28.69 -28.63
CA GLU A 7 -7.20 -27.45 -29.26
C GLU A 7 -8.18 -26.36 -28.80
N ASP A 8 -7.90 -25.73 -27.66
CA ASP A 8 -8.54 -24.49 -27.27
C ASP A 8 -8.09 -23.40 -28.25
N SER A 9 -8.98 -23.05 -29.17
CA SER A 9 -8.86 -21.89 -30.04
C SER A 9 -8.80 -20.62 -29.19
N PHE A 10 -7.58 -20.14 -28.92
CA PHE A 10 -7.34 -18.81 -28.34
C PHE A 10 -7.96 -17.76 -29.25
N SER A 11 -9.01 -17.09 -28.77
CA SER A 11 -9.69 -16.04 -29.50
C SER A 11 -8.84 -14.75 -29.49
N ASP A 12 -8.80 -14.00 -30.59
CA ASP A 12 -8.06 -12.72 -30.73
C ASP A 12 -8.37 -11.66 -29.64
N LYS A 13 -9.43 -11.85 -28.85
CA LYS A 13 -9.82 -10.95 -27.75
C LYS A 13 -8.92 -11.06 -26.52
N ASP A 14 -8.30 -12.21 -26.30
CA ASP A 14 -7.45 -12.45 -25.12
C ASP A 14 -6.07 -11.78 -25.26
N ASN A 15 -5.67 -11.44 -26.49
CA ASN A 15 -4.40 -10.75 -26.77
C ASN A 15 -4.40 -9.25 -26.44
N HIS A 16 -5.57 -8.67 -26.19
CA HIS A 16 -5.74 -7.23 -25.99
C HIS A 16 -6.16 -6.87 -24.57
N THR A 17 -6.36 -7.87 -23.70
CA THR A 17 -6.88 -7.66 -22.35
C THR A 17 -5.78 -7.79 -21.31
N CYS A 18 -5.68 -6.81 -20.42
CA CYS A 18 -4.74 -6.86 -19.31
C CYS A 18 -5.19 -7.89 -18.27
N VAL A 19 -4.32 -8.82 -17.89
CA VAL A 19 -4.62 -9.86 -16.88
C VAL A 19 -4.77 -9.30 -15.46
N LEU A 20 -4.33 -8.06 -15.21
CA LEU A 20 -4.41 -7.42 -13.89
C LEU A 20 -5.66 -6.54 -13.74
N CYS A 21 -5.97 -5.71 -14.73
CA CYS A 21 -7.14 -4.81 -14.67
C CYS A 21 -8.35 -5.29 -15.48
N TYR A 22 -8.21 -6.35 -16.27
CA TYR A 22 -9.24 -6.92 -17.15
C TYR A 22 -9.83 -5.89 -18.13
N GLN A 23 -9.03 -4.90 -18.53
CA GLN A 23 -9.39 -3.89 -19.52
C GLN A 23 -8.64 -4.14 -20.83
N GLU A 24 -9.28 -3.78 -21.93
CA GLU A 24 -8.63 -3.70 -23.24
C GLU A 24 -7.59 -2.58 -23.25
N LYS A 25 -6.39 -2.89 -23.74
CA LYS A 25 -5.23 -2.00 -23.69
C LYS A 25 -4.44 -2.06 -24.99
N THR A 26 -3.85 -0.93 -25.34
CA THR A 26 -3.07 -0.75 -26.58
C THR A 26 -1.57 -0.88 -26.36
N ILE A 27 -1.11 -0.85 -25.11
CA ILE A 27 0.31 -0.91 -24.74
C ILE A 27 0.49 -1.89 -23.57
N PHE A 28 1.31 -2.91 -23.80
CA PHE A 28 1.68 -3.94 -22.83
C PHE A 28 3.14 -3.84 -22.42
N ALA A 29 3.43 -4.30 -21.21
CA ALA A 29 4.74 -4.30 -20.60
C ALA A 29 5.21 -5.73 -20.37
N HIS A 30 6.29 -6.12 -21.05
CA HIS A 30 6.86 -7.46 -21.00
C HIS A 30 8.26 -7.42 -20.40
N PRO A 31 8.49 -8.08 -19.25
CA PRO A 31 9.84 -8.29 -18.75
C PRO A 31 10.60 -9.25 -19.66
N VAL A 32 11.75 -8.83 -20.18
CA VAL A 32 12.51 -9.57 -21.22
C VAL A 32 12.90 -10.98 -20.76
N VAL A 33 13.21 -11.14 -19.47
CA VAL A 33 13.64 -12.41 -18.88
C VAL A 33 12.50 -13.43 -18.76
N CYS A 34 11.26 -12.95 -18.73
CA CYS A 34 10.09 -13.78 -18.43
C CYS A 34 9.44 -14.22 -19.76
N GLN A 35 9.85 -15.36 -20.32
CA GLN A 35 9.28 -15.93 -21.56
C GLN A 35 7.84 -16.46 -21.41
N HIS A 36 7.07 -15.92 -20.47
CA HIS A 36 5.65 -16.22 -20.29
C HIS A 36 4.84 -15.07 -20.89
N LEU A 37 3.64 -15.37 -21.40
CA LEU A 37 2.75 -14.39 -22.06
C LEU A 37 1.57 -13.93 -21.17
N PRO A 38 1.76 -13.34 -19.97
CA PRO A 38 0.69 -12.55 -19.36
C PRO A 38 0.70 -11.16 -19.99
N ASN A 39 -0.39 -10.81 -20.67
CA ASN A 39 -0.62 -9.46 -21.16
C ASN A 39 -0.86 -8.53 -19.97
N ILE A 40 0.18 -7.82 -19.53
CA ILE A 40 0.08 -6.83 -18.45
C ILE A 40 0.25 -5.44 -19.05
N CYS A 41 -0.76 -4.57 -18.94
CA CYS A 41 -0.63 -3.22 -19.51
C CYS A 41 0.44 -2.40 -18.79
N PHE A 42 0.97 -1.40 -19.48
CA PHE A 42 2.06 -0.58 -18.94
C PHE A 42 1.69 0.12 -17.62
N GLU A 43 0.46 0.60 -17.49
CA GLU A 43 -0.03 1.27 -16.28
C GLU A 43 -0.02 0.33 -15.07
N CYS A 44 -0.54 -0.90 -15.25
CA CYS A 44 -0.57 -1.90 -14.19
C CYS A 44 0.84 -2.37 -13.81
N MET A 45 1.73 -2.57 -14.78
CA MET A 45 3.13 -2.90 -14.52
C MET A 45 3.83 -1.77 -13.75
N TYR A 46 3.66 -0.53 -14.18
CA TYR A 46 4.25 0.64 -13.55
C TYR A 46 3.76 0.82 -12.09
N LEU A 47 2.45 0.76 -11.87
CA LEU A 47 1.85 0.82 -10.54
C LEU A 47 2.35 -0.31 -9.64
N TYR A 48 2.50 -1.52 -10.17
CA TYR A 48 3.05 -2.65 -9.42
C TYR A 48 4.49 -2.37 -8.98
N LEU A 49 5.34 -1.86 -9.86
CA LEU A 49 6.75 -1.58 -9.57
C LEU A 49 6.90 -0.49 -8.50
N ILE A 50 6.13 0.59 -8.60
CA ILE A 50 6.14 1.67 -7.62
C ILE A 50 5.65 1.20 -6.25
N LYS A 51 4.53 0.48 -6.21
CA LYS A 51 3.93 0.03 -4.95
C LYS A 51 4.78 -1.04 -4.27
N SER A 52 5.31 -1.99 -5.05
CA SER A 52 6.11 -3.08 -4.52
C SER A 52 7.54 -2.65 -4.18
N LYS A 53 8.07 -1.62 -4.87
CA LYS A 53 9.48 -1.22 -4.86
C LYS A 53 10.42 -2.39 -5.17
N LYS A 54 9.96 -3.36 -5.96
CA LYS A 54 10.69 -4.58 -6.31
C LYS A 54 10.70 -4.78 -7.82
N ARG A 55 11.86 -5.18 -8.35
CA ARG A 55 12.05 -5.48 -9.77
C ARG A 55 11.72 -6.94 -10.08
N VAL A 56 10.50 -7.36 -9.78
CA VAL A 56 10.05 -8.75 -9.97
C VAL A 56 8.79 -8.78 -10.81
N CYS A 57 8.65 -9.80 -11.66
CA CYS A 57 7.45 -9.95 -12.47
C CYS A 57 6.23 -10.20 -11.57
N PRO A 58 5.11 -9.48 -11.73
CA PRO A 58 3.91 -9.68 -10.91
C PRO A 58 3.29 -11.07 -11.10
N TYR A 59 3.56 -11.73 -12.23
CA TYR A 59 3.08 -13.06 -12.55
C TYR A 59 4.00 -14.17 -12.02
N CYS A 60 5.23 -14.27 -12.54
CA CYS A 60 6.14 -15.37 -12.21
C CYS A 60 7.13 -15.06 -11.07
N ARG A 61 7.21 -13.81 -10.61
CA ARG A 61 8.13 -13.33 -9.55
C ARG A 61 9.62 -13.40 -9.87
N ASN A 62 10.00 -13.70 -11.11
CA ASN A 62 11.39 -13.60 -11.54
C ASN A 62 11.85 -12.15 -11.51
N SER A 63 13.11 -11.94 -11.10
CA SER A 63 13.73 -10.63 -11.18
C SER A 63 14.00 -10.23 -12.62
N PHE A 64 13.87 -8.94 -12.93
CA PHE A 64 14.21 -8.38 -14.23
C PHE A 64 14.82 -6.99 -14.06
N ASP A 65 15.56 -6.55 -15.07
CA ASP A 65 16.15 -5.22 -15.17
C ASP A 65 15.82 -4.54 -16.51
N HIS A 66 15.02 -5.19 -17.35
CA HIS A 66 14.63 -4.69 -18.67
C HIS A 66 13.15 -4.97 -18.95
N LEU A 67 12.42 -3.92 -19.34
CA LEU A 67 11.04 -3.96 -19.80
C LEU A 67 10.92 -3.58 -21.27
N TRP A 68 10.08 -4.31 -21.99
CA TRP A 68 9.64 -3.95 -23.33
C TRP A 68 8.20 -3.44 -23.30
N TYR A 69 7.98 -2.27 -23.89
CA TYR A 69 6.63 -1.78 -24.17
C TYR A 69 6.25 -2.07 -25.62
N LEU A 70 5.23 -2.91 -25.79
CA LEU A 70 4.80 -3.45 -27.08
C LEU A 70 3.31 -3.14 -27.30
N SER A 71 2.94 -2.93 -28.57
CA SER A 71 1.54 -2.91 -28.99
C SER A 71 1.13 -4.30 -29.47
N PRO A 72 -0.06 -4.80 -29.07
CA PRO A 72 -0.56 -6.10 -29.49
C PRO A 72 -0.94 -6.10 -30.99
N TYR A 73 -1.14 -4.93 -31.59
CA TYR A 73 -1.62 -4.75 -32.97
C TYR A 73 -0.52 -4.74 -34.03
N THR A 74 0.75 -4.78 -33.64
CA THR A 74 1.87 -4.50 -34.55
C THR A 74 2.92 -5.60 -34.51
N GLN A 75 3.11 -6.28 -35.65
CA GLN A 75 4.17 -7.29 -35.84
C GLN A 75 5.51 -6.68 -36.28
N VAL A 76 5.50 -5.44 -36.78
CA VAL A 76 6.73 -4.73 -37.17
C VAL A 76 7.37 -4.12 -35.92
N VAL A 77 8.60 -4.51 -35.67
CA VAL A 77 9.40 -4.02 -34.54
C VAL A 77 10.48 -3.09 -35.09
N ASP A 78 10.26 -1.78 -34.96
CA ASP A 78 11.33 -0.79 -35.14
C ASP A 78 11.83 -0.46 -33.73
N GLU A 79 12.69 -1.33 -33.18
CA GLU A 79 13.16 -1.19 -31.81
C GLU A 79 13.80 0.19 -31.60
N VAL A 80 13.20 0.97 -30.70
CA VAL A 80 13.80 2.21 -30.23
C VAL A 80 14.19 1.95 -28.77
N GLU A 81 15.48 1.72 -28.56
CA GLU A 81 16.05 1.86 -27.22
C GLU A 81 15.87 3.31 -26.79
N ILE A 82 15.27 3.50 -25.62
CA ILE A 82 15.18 4.84 -25.04
C ILE A 82 16.25 4.94 -23.97
N ASP A 83 17.44 5.38 -24.40
CA ASP A 83 18.61 5.56 -23.52
C ASP A 83 18.44 6.72 -22.53
N ASP A 84 17.64 7.73 -22.90
CA ASP A 84 17.29 8.86 -22.05
C ASP A 84 15.79 9.12 -22.11
N ILE A 85 15.08 8.46 -21.22
CA ILE A 85 13.71 8.85 -20.89
C ILE A 85 13.81 9.73 -19.67
N GLY A 86 13.66 11.04 -19.88
CA GLY A 86 13.67 12.04 -18.83
C GLY A 86 12.60 11.82 -17.75
N SER A 87 12.12 12.90 -17.13
CA SER A 87 11.20 12.92 -15.98
C SER A 87 10.11 11.84 -15.96
N LEU A 88 9.57 11.44 -17.13
CA LEU A 88 8.68 10.29 -17.36
C LEU A 88 9.02 9.01 -16.58
N PHE A 89 10.29 8.62 -16.53
CA PHE A 89 10.68 7.34 -15.93
C PHE A 89 11.70 7.49 -14.82
N LYS A 90 11.78 8.67 -14.19
CA LYS A 90 12.66 8.90 -13.03
C LYS A 90 12.56 7.77 -11.99
N HIS A 91 11.36 7.21 -11.76
CA HIS A 91 11.14 6.09 -10.85
C HIS A 91 11.65 4.73 -11.39
N LEU A 92 11.49 4.43 -12.68
CA LEU A 92 12.10 3.22 -13.25
C LEU A 92 13.63 3.33 -13.28
N ASN A 93 14.16 4.54 -13.50
CA ASN A 93 15.59 4.83 -13.38
C ASN A 93 16.08 4.65 -11.93
N ASN A 94 15.30 5.10 -10.92
CA ASN A 94 15.60 4.82 -9.51
C ASN A 94 15.60 3.32 -9.20
N LEU A 95 14.76 2.55 -9.89
CA LEU A 95 14.76 1.09 -9.83
C LEU A 95 15.81 0.46 -10.75
N SER A 96 16.61 1.24 -11.48
CA SER A 96 17.59 0.77 -12.48
C SER A 96 17.00 -0.21 -13.49
N ILE A 97 15.79 0.06 -13.97
CA ILE A 97 15.10 -0.73 -15.00
C ILE A 97 15.28 -0.03 -16.34
N LYS A 98 15.87 -0.74 -17.31
CA LYS A 98 15.94 -0.32 -18.72
C LYS A 98 14.59 -0.50 -19.39
N VAL A 99 14.28 0.37 -20.34
CA VAL A 99 13.02 0.33 -21.09
C VAL A 99 13.32 0.43 -22.58
N THR A 100 12.79 -0.53 -23.35
CA THR A 100 12.75 -0.46 -24.81
C THR A 100 11.31 -0.34 -25.26
N VAL A 101 11.06 0.50 -26.27
CA VAL A 101 9.74 0.62 -26.88
C VAL A 101 9.78 0.09 -28.30
N GLN A 102 8.67 -0.53 -28.73
CA GLN A 102 8.57 -1.10 -30.07
C GLN A 102 8.61 -0.06 -31.19
N ASN A 103 8.16 1.18 -30.97
CA ASN A 103 8.19 2.24 -31.97
C ASN A 103 7.95 3.64 -31.37
N LYS A 104 8.15 4.68 -32.19
CA LYS A 104 7.93 6.09 -31.82
C LYS A 104 6.48 6.41 -31.44
N LYS A 105 5.48 5.69 -31.94
CA LYS A 105 4.06 5.93 -31.58
C LYS A 105 3.79 5.54 -30.13
N ILE A 106 4.33 4.40 -29.69
CA ILE A 106 4.24 3.96 -28.30
C ILE A 106 4.99 4.92 -27.39
N LYS A 107 6.19 5.38 -27.80
CA LYS A 107 6.92 6.41 -27.05
C LYS A 107 6.04 7.64 -26.79
N LYS A 108 5.43 8.19 -27.84
CA LYS A 108 4.56 9.36 -27.74
C LYS A 108 3.34 9.10 -26.85
N ALA A 109 2.69 7.95 -27.00
CA ALA A 109 1.53 7.58 -26.17
C ALA A 109 1.91 7.42 -24.68
N LEU A 110 3.11 6.92 -24.39
CA LEU A 110 3.65 6.90 -23.03
C LEU A 110 3.90 8.33 -22.53
N GLU A 111 4.51 9.21 -23.34
CA GLU A 111 4.70 10.63 -22.99
C GLU A 111 3.38 11.30 -22.62
N GLU A 112 2.36 11.18 -23.47
CA GLU A 112 1.00 11.71 -23.27
C GLU A 112 0.33 11.15 -21.99
N ALA A 113 0.56 9.88 -21.64
CA ALA A 113 -0.01 9.29 -20.43
C ALA A 113 0.55 9.88 -19.11
N TYR A 114 1.73 10.50 -19.17
CA TYR A 114 2.36 11.14 -18.01
C TYR A 114 2.12 12.64 -17.95
N GLU A 115 1.67 13.26 -19.05
CA GLU A 115 1.35 14.68 -19.06
C GLU A 115 0.31 14.99 -17.97
N PRO A 116 0.61 15.89 -17.02
CA PRO A 116 -0.33 16.21 -15.96
C PRO A 116 -1.38 17.18 -16.50
N ILE A 117 -2.32 16.64 -17.27
CA ILE A 117 -3.45 17.35 -17.85
C ILE A 117 -4.70 17.11 -17.00
N CYS A 118 -5.45 18.18 -16.74
CA CYS A 118 -6.78 18.05 -16.16
C CYS A 118 -7.77 17.56 -17.21
N LYS A 119 -8.32 16.36 -17.01
CA LYS A 119 -9.31 15.76 -17.94
C LYS A 119 -10.70 16.43 -17.92
N GLU A 120 -10.92 17.43 -17.06
CA GLU A 120 -12.21 18.14 -16.95
C GLU A 120 -12.20 19.51 -17.63
N CYS A 121 -11.03 20.13 -17.76
CA CYS A 121 -10.87 21.44 -18.40
C CYS A 121 -9.73 21.50 -19.42
N ASP A 122 -9.07 20.36 -19.70
CA ASP A 122 -7.98 20.19 -20.66
C ASP A 122 -6.78 21.14 -20.46
N VAL A 123 -6.53 21.55 -19.21
CA VAL A 123 -5.38 22.39 -18.83
C VAL A 123 -4.17 21.52 -18.50
N LEU A 124 -3.01 21.82 -19.11
CA LEU A 124 -1.73 21.19 -18.83
C LEU A 124 -1.03 21.87 -17.65
N PHE A 125 -0.48 21.06 -16.74
CA PHE A 125 0.29 21.52 -15.60
C PHE A 125 1.79 21.17 -15.73
N PRO A 126 2.68 21.81 -14.96
CA PRO A 126 4.09 21.45 -14.90
C PRO A 126 4.38 20.10 -14.23
N ASN A 127 3.56 19.71 -13.24
CA ASN A 127 3.74 18.47 -12.47
C ASN A 127 2.40 17.95 -11.90
N ILE A 128 2.44 16.72 -11.36
CA ILE A 128 1.26 16.04 -10.79
C ILE A 128 0.75 16.74 -9.51
N GLU A 129 1.62 17.38 -8.73
CA GLU A 129 1.23 18.06 -7.49
C GLU A 129 0.34 19.27 -7.81
N GLU A 130 0.76 20.11 -8.75
CA GLU A 130 -0.04 21.25 -9.25
C GLU A 130 -1.36 20.79 -9.87
N LEU A 131 -1.37 19.66 -10.60
CA LEU A 131 -2.61 19.06 -11.09
C LEU A 131 -3.54 18.63 -9.93
N LYS A 132 -3.00 18.03 -8.87
CA LYS A 132 -3.81 17.61 -7.70
C LYS A 132 -4.40 18.82 -6.97
N GLU A 133 -3.61 19.89 -6.82
CA GLU A 133 -4.07 21.15 -6.23
C GLU A 133 -5.18 21.78 -7.08
N HIS A 134 -4.98 21.87 -8.39
CA HIS A 134 -6.00 22.36 -9.32
C HIS A 134 -7.32 21.55 -9.23
N MET A 135 -7.22 20.22 -9.20
CA MET A 135 -8.40 19.35 -9.06
C MET A 135 -9.15 19.59 -7.74
N HIS A 136 -8.43 19.91 -6.67
CA HIS A 136 -9.03 20.25 -5.39
C HIS A 136 -9.71 21.62 -5.42
N GLU A 137 -9.01 22.66 -5.88
CA GLU A 137 -9.50 24.04 -5.82
C GLU A 137 -10.58 24.35 -6.86
N THR A 138 -10.40 23.85 -8.09
CA THR A 138 -11.28 24.17 -9.21
C THR A 138 -12.44 23.17 -9.32
N HIS A 139 -12.17 21.88 -9.10
CA HIS A 139 -13.15 20.82 -9.31
C HIS A 139 -13.72 20.22 -8.00
N GLY A 140 -13.19 20.61 -6.83
CA GLY A 140 -13.63 20.08 -5.53
C GLY A 140 -13.38 18.58 -5.39
N LYS A 141 -12.38 18.04 -6.11
CA LYS A 141 -12.09 16.62 -6.15
C LYS A 141 -10.67 16.33 -5.65
N ILE A 142 -10.55 15.25 -4.89
CA ILE A 142 -9.33 14.90 -4.15
C ILE A 142 -8.95 13.45 -4.48
N ALA A 143 -7.67 13.22 -4.72
CA ALA A 143 -7.08 11.89 -4.85
C ALA A 143 -6.88 11.23 -3.47
N CYS A 144 -7.08 9.92 -3.36
CA CYS A 144 -6.81 9.20 -2.12
C CYS A 144 -5.29 8.99 -1.93
N SER A 145 -4.70 9.64 -0.93
CA SER A 145 -3.25 9.60 -0.64
C SER A 145 -2.70 8.20 -0.34
N PHE A 146 -3.52 7.28 0.15
CA PHE A 146 -3.10 5.90 0.40
C PHE A 146 -3.16 5.01 -0.84
N CYS A 147 -4.06 5.31 -1.77
CA CYS A 147 -4.25 4.51 -2.98
C CYS A 147 -3.38 5.00 -4.14
N GLN A 148 -3.14 6.31 -4.19
CA GLN A 148 -2.38 7.03 -5.20
C GLN A 148 -1.25 7.76 -4.48
N GLY A 149 -0.03 7.22 -4.63
CA GLY A 149 1.17 7.89 -4.15
C GLY A 149 1.55 9.06 -5.05
N ASP A 150 2.55 9.82 -4.64
CA ASP A 150 3.06 10.97 -5.40
C ASP A 150 3.68 10.56 -6.74
N GLU A 151 4.06 9.29 -6.86
CA GLU A 151 4.66 8.69 -8.05
C GLU A 151 3.61 8.11 -9.03
N THR A 152 2.32 8.33 -8.79
CA THR A 152 1.24 7.80 -9.66
C THR A 152 1.13 8.61 -10.94
N ILE A 153 1.14 7.97 -12.12
CA ILE A 153 0.95 8.65 -13.40
C ILE A 153 -0.42 9.32 -13.53
N ALA A 154 -0.49 10.38 -14.34
CA ALA A 154 -1.68 11.18 -14.51
C ALA A 154 -2.90 10.35 -14.96
N THR A 155 -2.74 9.36 -15.84
CA THR A 155 -3.86 8.51 -16.28
C THR A 155 -4.44 7.62 -15.19
N GLU A 156 -3.65 7.26 -14.18
CA GLU A 156 -4.02 6.38 -13.06
C GLU A 156 -4.51 7.14 -11.82
N LEU A 157 -4.46 8.48 -11.85
CA LEU A 157 -5.04 9.30 -10.79
C LEU A 157 -6.57 9.21 -10.84
N HIS A 158 -7.15 8.80 -9.72
CA HIS A 158 -8.59 8.77 -9.53
C HIS A 158 -9.00 9.83 -8.52
N TYR A 159 -9.79 10.78 -8.99
CA TYR A 159 -10.26 11.90 -8.20
C TYR A 159 -11.67 11.64 -7.68
N PHE A 160 -11.88 11.94 -6.40
CA PHE A 160 -13.14 11.72 -5.70
C PHE A 160 -13.69 13.03 -5.18
N SER A 161 -15.01 13.22 -5.25
CA SER A 161 -15.64 14.22 -4.39
C SER A 161 -15.46 13.82 -2.92
N LEU A 162 -15.53 14.78 -2.00
CA LEU A 162 -15.34 14.51 -0.57
C LEU A 162 -16.26 13.39 -0.04
N GLN A 163 -17.51 13.35 -0.51
CA GLN A 163 -18.47 12.30 -0.14
C GLN A 163 -18.06 10.93 -0.68
N LYS A 164 -17.62 10.85 -1.95
CA LYS A 164 -17.14 9.61 -2.56
C LYS A 164 -15.86 9.12 -1.91
N LEU A 165 -14.97 10.03 -1.49
CA LEU A 165 -13.73 9.70 -0.79
C LEU A 165 -14.01 9.08 0.58
N ARG A 166 -14.92 9.67 1.37
CA ARG A 166 -15.34 9.10 2.65
C ARG A 166 -15.91 7.69 2.47
N LYS A 167 -16.77 7.51 1.46
CA LYS A 167 -17.31 6.19 1.12
C LYS A 167 -16.19 5.21 0.77
N HIS A 168 -15.28 5.59 -0.12
CA HIS A 168 -14.11 4.80 -0.53
C HIS A 168 -13.23 4.35 0.65
N GLN A 169 -12.97 5.25 1.61
CA GLN A 169 -12.15 4.94 2.79
C GLN A 169 -12.87 3.97 3.75
N SER A 170 -14.19 4.14 3.90
CA SER A 170 -15.04 3.30 4.77
C SER A 170 -15.43 1.96 4.15
N GLU A 171 -15.24 1.79 2.84
CA GLU A 171 -15.69 0.62 2.10
C GLU A 171 -14.98 -0.64 2.60
N LYS A 172 -15.78 -1.69 2.88
CA LYS A 172 -15.25 -2.98 3.30
C LYS A 172 -15.01 -3.87 2.09
N VAL A 173 -13.76 -4.25 1.88
CA VAL A 173 -13.36 -5.26 0.89
C VAL A 173 -13.03 -6.55 1.64
N LYS A 174 -13.71 -7.65 1.30
CA LYS A 174 -13.55 -8.96 1.99
C LYS A 174 -13.70 -8.86 3.52
N GLY A 175 -14.67 -8.06 3.98
CA GLY A 175 -14.98 -7.87 5.41
C GLY A 175 -14.07 -6.90 6.16
N LYS A 176 -13.01 -6.36 5.52
CA LYS A 176 -12.07 -5.41 6.13
C LYS A 176 -12.22 -4.03 5.50
N THR A 177 -12.22 -2.97 6.30
CA THR A 177 -12.19 -1.59 5.80
C THR A 177 -10.95 -1.36 4.96
N ARG A 178 -11.09 -0.77 3.77
CA ARG A 178 -9.95 -0.43 2.89
C ARG A 178 -8.89 0.37 3.63
N HIS A 179 -9.32 1.42 4.34
CA HIS A 179 -8.43 2.25 5.15
C HIS A 179 -8.92 2.29 6.60
N PRO A 180 -8.40 1.41 7.47
CA PRO A 180 -8.82 1.37 8.87
C PRO A 180 -8.54 2.71 9.55
N THR A 181 -9.52 3.19 10.31
CA THR A 181 -9.44 4.43 11.07
C THR A 181 -9.36 4.10 12.55
N CYS A 182 -8.47 4.78 13.27
CA CYS A 182 -8.37 4.63 14.71
C CYS A 182 -9.48 5.40 15.42
N ASN A 183 -10.32 4.70 16.19
CA ASN A 183 -11.42 5.31 16.92
C ASN A 183 -10.98 6.22 18.09
N PHE A 184 -9.70 6.17 18.48
CA PHE A 184 -9.18 6.96 19.60
C PHE A 184 -8.57 8.29 19.15
N CYS A 185 -7.91 8.31 18.00
CA CYS A 185 -7.22 9.51 17.49
C CYS A 185 -7.64 9.94 16.08
N ASN A 186 -8.62 9.26 15.48
CA ASN A 186 -9.15 9.49 14.13
C ASN A 186 -8.12 9.46 13.00
N ARG A 187 -6.93 8.88 13.24
CA ARG A 187 -5.93 8.66 12.19
C ARG A 187 -6.37 7.53 11.26
N ILE A 188 -6.20 7.74 9.96
CA ILE A 188 -6.50 6.76 8.91
C ILE A 188 -5.19 6.06 8.53
N PHE A 189 -5.25 4.75 8.30
CA PHE A 189 -4.09 3.93 7.95
C PHE A 189 -4.29 3.24 6.61
N GLU A 190 -3.17 3.02 5.92
CA GLU A 190 -3.14 2.36 4.61
C GLU A 190 -3.75 0.95 4.66
N ASN A 191 -3.43 0.18 5.70
CA ASN A 191 -3.85 -1.22 5.85
C ASN A 191 -3.95 -1.62 7.33
N GLU A 192 -4.53 -2.80 7.56
CA GLU A 192 -4.75 -3.35 8.91
C GLU A 192 -3.44 -3.60 9.67
N ILE A 193 -2.34 -3.93 8.99
CA ILE A 193 -1.04 -4.19 9.62
C ILE A 193 -0.51 -2.89 10.25
N LYS A 194 -0.50 -1.80 9.48
CA LYS A 194 -0.07 -0.47 9.94
C LYS A 194 -0.99 0.05 11.06
N TYR A 195 -2.29 -0.15 10.92
CA TYR A 195 -3.26 0.16 11.98
C TYR A 195 -2.96 -0.61 13.28
N MET A 196 -2.74 -1.92 13.20
CA MET A 196 -2.45 -2.73 14.39
C MET A 196 -1.10 -2.38 15.02
N GLN A 197 -0.10 -1.98 14.22
CA GLN A 197 1.16 -1.45 14.74
C GLN A 197 0.94 -0.14 15.51
N HIS A 198 0.13 0.77 14.96
CA HIS A 198 -0.26 2.00 15.64
C HIS A 198 -1.01 1.74 16.95
N ILE A 199 -2.03 0.86 16.94
CA ILE A 199 -2.76 0.50 18.16
C ILE A 199 -1.83 0.00 19.27
N LYS A 200 -0.82 -0.81 18.92
CA LYS A 200 0.16 -1.32 19.89
C LYS A 200 1.14 -0.25 20.38
N LYS A 201 1.49 0.72 19.53
CA LYS A 201 2.46 1.80 19.81
C LYS A 201 1.83 2.93 20.63
N ASP A 202 0.62 3.32 20.28
CA ASP A 202 0.04 4.60 20.70
C ASP A 202 -1.14 4.48 21.66
N HIS A 203 -1.65 3.26 21.86
CA HIS A 203 -2.78 3.01 22.74
C HIS A 203 -2.45 1.97 23.81
N PHE A 204 -3.25 1.95 24.87
CA PHE A 204 -3.04 1.08 26.02
C PHE A 204 -3.89 -0.18 25.85
N TYR A 205 -3.32 -1.36 26.09
CA TYR A 205 -4.01 -2.64 26.02
C TYR A 205 -3.89 -3.36 27.36
N CYS A 206 -5.00 -3.98 27.79
CA CYS A 206 -4.99 -4.78 29.01
C CYS A 206 -4.42 -6.18 28.74
N ASN A 207 -3.28 -6.50 29.38
CA ASN A 207 -2.69 -7.84 29.37
C ASN A 207 -3.27 -8.75 30.46
N LEU A 208 -4.24 -8.30 31.26
CA LEU A 208 -4.87 -9.16 32.27
C LEU A 208 -6.16 -9.79 31.72
N CYS A 209 -6.76 -9.18 30.69
CA CYS A 209 -7.96 -9.67 30.01
C CYS A 209 -7.76 -10.91 29.11
N HIS A 210 -6.64 -11.63 29.18
CA HIS A 210 -6.28 -12.69 28.22
C HIS A 210 -7.31 -13.82 28.09
N HIS A 211 -8.12 -14.08 29.12
CA HIS A 211 -9.16 -15.11 29.10
C HIS A 211 -10.48 -14.65 28.47
N THR A 212 -10.66 -13.35 28.25
CA THR A 212 -11.85 -12.83 27.57
C THR A 212 -11.59 -12.77 26.07
N SER A 213 -12.57 -13.19 25.27
CA SER A 213 -12.53 -13.07 23.80
C SER A 213 -12.45 -11.62 23.31
N LYS A 214 -12.59 -10.64 24.21
CA LYS A 214 -12.53 -9.21 23.95
C LYS A 214 -11.15 -8.65 24.28
N LYS A 215 -10.51 -8.01 23.28
CA LYS A 215 -9.30 -7.20 23.49
C LYS A 215 -9.72 -5.81 23.92
N TYR A 216 -9.42 -5.43 25.17
CA TYR A 216 -9.69 -4.09 25.68
C TYR A 216 -8.52 -3.15 25.33
N ILE A 217 -8.84 -2.12 24.55
CA ILE A 217 -7.90 -1.07 24.09
C ILE A 217 -8.43 0.27 24.59
N PHE A 218 -7.52 1.12 25.07
CA PHE A 218 -7.85 2.41 25.68
C PHE A 218 -7.05 3.53 25.04
N GLY A 219 -7.73 4.64 24.78
CA GLY A 219 -7.12 5.85 24.21
C GLY A 219 -6.34 6.70 25.23
N SER A 220 -6.57 6.50 26.54
CA SER A 220 -5.94 7.29 27.59
C SER A 220 -5.46 6.43 28.76
N LEU A 221 -4.42 6.91 29.45
CA LEU A 221 -3.88 6.22 30.64
C LEU A 221 -4.92 6.16 31.77
N LYS A 222 -5.72 7.22 31.95
CA LYS A 222 -6.79 7.28 32.95
C LYS A 222 -7.80 6.15 32.73
N SER A 223 -8.34 6.03 31.51
CA SER A 223 -9.31 4.97 31.18
C SER A 223 -8.74 3.55 31.33
N TYR A 224 -7.44 3.40 31.08
CA TYR A 224 -6.75 2.13 31.29
C TYR A 224 -6.64 1.79 32.78
N ASN A 225 -6.16 2.73 33.61
CA ASN A 225 -6.04 2.54 35.05
C ASN A 225 -7.40 2.29 35.71
N ASP A 226 -8.43 3.04 35.32
CA ASP A 226 -9.81 2.85 35.79
C ASP A 226 -10.32 1.43 35.49
N HIS A 227 -9.97 0.88 34.33
CA HIS A 227 -10.32 -0.50 33.97
C HIS A 227 -9.58 -1.52 34.83
N ILE A 228 -8.27 -1.34 35.06
CA ILE A 228 -7.49 -2.25 35.91
C ILE A 228 -8.04 -2.25 37.34
N LEU A 229 -8.32 -1.07 37.90
CA LEU A 229 -8.89 -0.96 39.24
C LEU A 229 -10.29 -1.55 39.36
N LYS A 230 -11.14 -1.43 38.33
CA LYS A 230 -12.52 -1.92 38.40
C LYS A 230 -12.67 -3.42 38.14
N LEU A 231 -11.87 -3.98 37.23
CA LEU A 231 -12.07 -5.36 36.76
C LEU A 231 -10.94 -6.31 37.14
N HIS A 232 -9.79 -5.79 37.57
CA HIS A 232 -8.60 -6.58 37.87
C HIS A 232 -8.04 -6.33 39.27
N GLU A 233 -8.79 -5.70 40.18
CA GLU A 233 -8.34 -5.46 41.57
C GLU A 233 -7.92 -6.76 42.27
N GLU A 234 -8.71 -7.83 42.12
CA GLU A 234 -8.41 -9.15 42.69
C GLU A 234 -7.24 -9.84 42.00
N ASP A 235 -7.03 -9.59 40.70
CA ASP A 235 -5.84 -10.05 39.97
C ASP A 235 -4.57 -9.34 40.47
N LEU A 236 -4.66 -8.05 40.83
CA LEU A 236 -3.56 -7.30 41.43
C LEU A 236 -3.20 -7.86 42.81
N LYS A 237 -4.20 -8.07 43.67
CA LYS A 237 -4.01 -8.63 45.02
C LYS A 237 -3.42 -10.04 44.97
N SER A 238 -4.00 -10.92 44.17
CA SER A 238 -3.57 -12.34 44.08
C SER A 238 -2.14 -12.49 43.54
N LYS A 239 -1.73 -11.62 42.61
CA LYS A 239 -0.38 -11.64 42.03
C LYS A 239 0.61 -10.71 42.75
N LYS A 240 0.19 -10.04 43.82
CA LYS A 240 0.96 -9.00 44.54
C LYS A 240 1.56 -7.96 43.58
N LEU A 241 0.77 -7.53 42.59
CA LEU A 241 1.17 -6.54 41.60
C LEU A 241 0.63 -5.18 41.98
N ASP A 242 1.50 -4.17 41.97
CA ASP A 242 1.08 -2.79 42.14
C ASP A 242 0.61 -2.16 40.81
N LEU A 243 -0.43 -1.33 40.89
CA LEU A 243 -0.97 -0.63 39.71
C LEU A 243 0.10 0.24 39.05
N THR A 244 0.92 0.94 39.84
CA THR A 244 1.96 1.82 39.27
C THR A 244 2.99 1.01 38.50
N CYS A 245 3.39 -0.17 38.98
CA CYS A 245 4.30 -1.06 38.26
C CYS A 245 3.73 -1.49 36.90
N ILE A 246 2.43 -1.84 36.83
CA ILE A 246 1.78 -2.24 35.57
C ILE A 246 1.66 -1.06 34.61
N THR A 247 1.29 0.11 35.13
CA THR A 247 1.21 1.35 34.38
C THR A 247 2.57 1.73 33.79
N ILE A 248 3.64 1.72 34.60
CA ILE A 248 5.01 2.01 34.17
C ILE A 248 5.45 1.02 33.09
N LYS A 249 5.24 -0.28 33.30
CA LYS A 249 5.57 -1.32 32.30
C LYS A 249 4.90 -1.05 30.96
N THR A 250 3.62 -0.65 30.99
CA THR A 250 2.84 -0.36 29.78
C THR A 250 3.34 0.90 29.08
N LEU A 251 3.63 1.97 29.83
CA LEU A 251 4.19 3.22 29.31
C LEU A 251 5.56 2.99 28.67
N CYS A 252 6.46 2.27 29.33
CA CYS A 252 7.78 1.99 28.79
C CYS A 252 7.73 1.07 27.57
N LYS A 253 6.82 0.08 27.54
CA LYS A 253 6.64 -0.74 26.33
C LYS A 253 6.16 0.12 25.15
N ASN A 254 5.20 1.02 25.37
CA ASN A 254 4.76 1.95 24.32
C ASN A 254 5.88 2.90 23.90
N TYR A 255 6.70 3.38 24.84
CA TYR A 255 7.88 4.20 24.55
C TYR A 255 8.89 3.45 23.65
N LEU A 256 9.28 2.22 23.99
CA LEU A 256 10.18 1.44 23.12
C LEU A 256 9.62 1.21 21.73
N LEU A 257 8.33 0.86 21.64
CA LEU A 257 7.69 0.62 20.36
C LEU A 257 7.64 1.91 19.52
N ARG A 258 7.60 3.09 20.14
CA ARG A 258 7.72 4.39 19.45
C ARG A 258 9.14 4.71 19.03
N SER A 259 10.12 4.36 19.84
CA SER A 259 11.55 4.60 19.58
C SER A 259 12.20 3.56 18.64
N ASP A 260 11.42 2.59 18.14
CA ASP A 260 11.91 1.45 17.34
C ASP A 260 13.10 0.71 17.96
N LEU A 261 13.20 0.74 19.30
CA LEU A 261 14.20 0.02 20.07
C LEU A 261 13.75 -1.44 20.30
N PRO A 262 14.68 -2.41 20.28
CA PRO A 262 14.33 -3.82 20.49
C PRO A 262 13.70 -4.03 21.88
N SER A 263 12.58 -4.76 21.93
CA SER A 263 11.83 -5.01 23.18
C SER A 263 12.61 -5.84 24.19
N THR A 264 13.61 -6.59 23.73
CA THR A 264 14.49 -7.43 24.55
C THR A 264 15.32 -6.63 25.56
N SER A 265 15.57 -5.34 25.30
CA SER A 265 16.33 -4.47 26.21
C SER A 265 15.58 -4.16 27.52
N LEU A 266 14.24 -4.17 27.50
CA LEU A 266 13.43 -3.89 28.69
C LEU A 266 12.91 -5.13 29.41
N ASP A 267 12.77 -6.28 28.76
CA ASP A 267 12.34 -7.50 29.46
C ASP A 267 13.37 -7.93 30.53
N LYS A 268 14.65 -7.65 30.31
CA LYS A 268 15.71 -7.81 31.32
C LYS A 268 15.57 -6.79 32.46
N TYR A 269 15.29 -5.52 32.14
CA TYR A 269 15.13 -4.42 33.10
C TYR A 269 13.87 -4.56 33.97
N PHE A 270 12.75 -5.02 33.38
CA PHE A 270 11.49 -5.24 34.10
C PHE A 270 11.46 -6.51 34.95
N LYS A 271 12.25 -7.54 34.60
CA LYS A 271 12.46 -8.68 35.50
C LYS A 271 13.14 -8.28 36.80
N GLU A 272 13.92 -7.20 36.79
CA GLU A 272 14.61 -6.68 37.98
C GLU A 272 13.75 -5.69 38.78
N MET A 273 12.89 -4.88 38.12
CA MET A 273 12.00 -3.91 38.79
C MET A 273 10.67 -4.49 39.29
N ILE A 274 10.18 -5.59 38.72
CA ILE A 274 8.97 -6.30 39.18
C ILE A 274 9.40 -7.45 40.08
N LYS A 275 10.09 -7.14 41.17
CA LYS A 275 10.09 -8.06 42.32
C LYS A 275 8.83 -7.77 43.12
N PRO A 276 8.17 -8.78 43.71
CA PRO A 276 7.10 -8.53 44.65
C PRO A 276 7.63 -7.55 45.70
N HIS A 277 6.96 -6.42 45.87
CA HIS A 277 7.22 -5.59 47.04
C HIS A 277 6.77 -6.43 48.24
N ASP A 278 7.76 -6.83 49.06
CA ASP A 278 7.47 -7.39 50.37
C ASP A 278 6.69 -6.33 51.16
N VAL A 279 5.51 -6.75 51.63
CA VAL A 279 4.70 -6.02 52.61
C VAL A 279 5.39 -6.09 53.96
#